data_AF-A0A658NL44-F1
#
_entry.id   AF-A0A658NL44-F1
#
_cell.length_a   1.000
_cell.length_b   1.000
_cell.length_c   1.000
_cell.angle_alpha   90.00
_cell.angle_beta   90.00
_cell.angle_gamma   90.00
#
_symmetry.space_group_name_H-M   'P 1'
#
loop_
_entity.id
_entity.type
_entity.pdbx_description
1 polymer ?
#
loop_
_entity_poly.entity_id
_entity_poly.type
_entity_poly.pdbx_seq_one_letter_code
_entity_poly.pdbx_strand_id
1 'polypeptide(L)'
;VEKKQDDDFGCMIFKDSKPTVTAPFYVARLWPKVHHTMGGLVVDKNAQVMGFDFKPVKGLYAAGEVTGGVHGAVRLGGVAV
;
A
#
# COMPACT_ATOMS: atom_id res chain seq x y z
N VAL A 1 19.60 -2.31 16.57
CA VAL A 1 20.04 -1.60 15.33
C VAL A 1 21.41 -2.06 14.85
N GLU A 2 22.46 -1.98 15.65
CA GLU A 2 23.84 -2.32 15.22
C GLU A 2 23.98 -3.77 14.74
N LYS A 3 23.37 -4.72 15.45
CA LYS A 3 23.32 -6.14 15.07
C LYS A 3 22.43 -6.43 13.85
N LYS A 4 21.69 -5.43 13.34
CA LYS A 4 20.69 -5.56 12.26
C LYS A 4 19.64 -6.65 12.50
N GLN A 5 19.39 -6.96 13.78
CA GLN A 5 18.43 -7.94 14.24
C GLN A 5 17.60 -7.31 15.36
N ASP A 6 16.31 -7.60 15.34
CA ASP A 6 15.33 -7.22 16.36
C ASP A 6 14.74 -8.52 16.94
N ASP A 7 15.23 -8.92 18.10
CA ASP A 7 14.86 -10.19 18.73
C ASP A 7 13.46 -10.14 19.38
N ASP A 8 12.94 -8.95 19.64
CA ASP A 8 11.66 -8.77 20.35
C ASP A 8 10.47 -8.88 19.39
N PHE A 9 10.57 -8.25 18.22
CA PHE A 9 9.45 -8.15 17.26
C PHE A 9 9.80 -8.60 15.84
N GLY A 10 11.05 -8.95 15.56
CA GLY A 10 11.48 -9.36 14.22
C GLY A 10 11.37 -8.25 13.17
N CYS A 11 11.36 -6.98 13.59
CA CYS A 11 11.24 -5.86 12.67
C CYS A 11 12.47 -5.75 11.76
N MET A 12 12.24 -5.46 10.49
CA MET A 12 13.32 -5.23 9.52
C MET A 12 14.11 -3.98 9.89
N ILE A 13 15.44 -4.13 10.00
CA ILE A 13 16.38 -3.01 10.21
C ILE A 13 17.16 -2.78 8.91
N PHE A 14 16.97 -1.63 8.28
CA PHE A 14 17.66 -1.30 7.03
C PHE A 14 19.18 -1.15 7.25
N LYS A 15 19.97 -1.38 6.19
CA LYS A 15 21.44 -1.36 6.26
C LYS A 15 21.97 0.00 6.70
N ASP A 16 21.35 1.08 6.26
CA ASP A 16 21.67 2.47 6.53
C ASP A 16 21.02 3.04 7.82
N SER A 17 20.17 2.26 8.51
CA SER A 17 19.59 2.69 9.79
C SER A 17 20.67 2.95 10.84
N LYS A 18 20.55 4.08 11.54
CA LYS A 18 21.43 4.54 12.62
C LYS A 18 20.68 4.52 13.96
N PRO A 19 21.36 4.23 15.08
CA PRO A 19 20.74 4.30 16.40
C PRO A 19 20.40 5.75 16.77
N THR A 20 19.23 5.97 17.35
CA THR A 20 18.79 7.27 17.86
C THR A 20 19.26 7.47 19.30
N VAL A 21 20.53 7.84 19.48
CA VAL A 21 21.17 7.98 20.81
C VAL A 21 21.63 9.40 21.13
N THR A 22 21.58 10.31 20.16
CA THR A 22 22.06 11.69 20.29
C THR A 22 20.90 12.67 20.25
N ALA A 23 20.86 13.60 21.20
CA ALA A 23 19.88 14.68 21.25
C ALA A 23 20.07 15.70 20.10
N PRO A 24 19.03 16.49 19.73
CA PRO A 24 17.70 16.53 20.33
C PRO A 24 16.80 15.36 19.91
N PHE A 25 16.00 14.89 20.85
CA PHE A 25 14.97 13.88 20.57
C PHE A 25 13.67 14.55 20.14
N TYR A 26 12.98 13.93 19.18
CA TYR A 26 11.69 14.38 18.67
C TYR A 26 10.63 13.33 18.98
N VAL A 27 9.41 13.78 19.27
CA VAL A 27 8.26 12.90 19.49
C VAL A 27 7.08 13.38 18.67
N ALA A 28 6.28 12.44 18.17
CA ALA A 28 5.04 12.72 17.47
C ALA A 28 3.95 11.79 17.98
N ARG A 29 2.74 12.33 18.20
CA ARG A 29 1.56 11.50 18.49
C ARG A 29 1.00 11.00 17.16
N LEU A 30 0.88 9.68 17.04
CA LEU A 30 0.34 9.02 15.84
C LEU A 30 -1.07 8.49 16.09
N TRP A 31 -1.90 8.48 15.05
CA TRP A 31 -3.24 7.89 15.04
C TRP A 31 -3.56 7.32 13.65
N PRO A 32 -4.21 6.15 13.54
CA PRO A 32 -4.65 5.62 12.25
C PRO A 32 -5.67 6.54 11.57
N LYS A 33 -5.55 6.70 10.25
CA LYS A 33 -6.49 7.46 9.43
C LYS A 33 -6.90 6.63 8.21
N VAL A 34 -8.15 6.77 7.77
CA VAL A 34 -8.57 6.25 6.46
C VAL A 34 -7.65 6.84 5.38
N HIS A 35 -7.10 5.97 4.54
CA HIS A 35 -6.03 6.33 3.63
C HIS A 35 -6.28 5.91 2.17
N HIS A 36 -6.82 4.71 1.94
CA HIS A 36 -7.01 4.16 0.60
C HIS A 36 -8.17 3.15 0.58
N THR A 37 -8.91 3.08 -0.51
CA THR A 37 -9.95 2.08 -0.76
C THR A 37 -9.52 1.08 -1.83
N MET A 38 -9.23 -0.15 -1.42
CA MET A 38 -8.71 -1.20 -2.31
C MET A 38 -9.77 -1.82 -3.26
N GLY A 39 -11.04 -1.54 -3.01
CA GLY A 39 -12.15 -1.98 -3.86
C GLY A 39 -12.42 -1.00 -4.99
N GLY A 40 -13.32 -1.37 -5.90
CA GLY A 40 -13.68 -0.52 -7.04
C GLY A 40 -14.24 -1.34 -8.20
N LEU A 41 -14.25 -0.74 -9.39
CA LEU A 41 -14.63 -1.42 -10.62
C LEU A 41 -13.64 -2.54 -10.94
N VAL A 42 -14.16 -3.73 -11.25
CA VAL A 42 -13.33 -4.84 -11.73
C VAL A 42 -12.87 -4.49 -13.15
N VAL A 43 -11.56 -4.57 -13.39
CA VAL A 43 -10.96 -4.29 -14.69
C VAL A 43 -10.12 -5.46 -15.18
N ASP A 44 -10.01 -5.61 -16.50
CA ASP A 44 -9.05 -6.52 -17.11
C ASP A 44 -7.63 -5.90 -17.18
N LYS A 45 -6.67 -6.64 -17.77
CA LYS A 45 -5.28 -6.17 -17.94
C LYS A 45 -5.14 -4.96 -18.88
N ASN A 46 -6.19 -4.63 -19.63
CA ASN A 46 -6.24 -3.50 -20.55
C ASN A 46 -7.07 -2.34 -19.98
N ALA A 47 -7.36 -2.36 -18.67
CA ALA A 47 -8.18 -1.37 -17.96
C ALA A 47 -9.65 -1.28 -18.41
N GLN A 48 -10.17 -2.29 -19.12
CA GLN A 48 -11.58 -2.35 -19.51
C GLN A 48 -12.42 -2.76 -18.31
N VAL A 49 -13.53 -2.05 -18.06
CA VAL A 49 -14.44 -2.38 -16.98
C VAL A 49 -15.22 -3.65 -17.31
N MET A 50 -15.27 -4.58 -16.34
CA MET A 50 -15.95 -5.87 -16.48
C MET A 50 -17.41 -5.76 -16.01
N GLY A 51 -18.33 -6.25 -16.83
CA GLY A 51 -19.72 -6.46 -16.44
C GLY A 51 -19.89 -7.67 -15.53
N PHE A 52 -21.08 -7.83 -14.96
CA PHE A 52 -21.41 -8.98 -14.10
C PHE A 52 -21.38 -10.33 -14.83
N ASP A 53 -21.43 -10.33 -16.16
CA ASP A 53 -21.27 -11.51 -17.02
C ASP A 53 -19.80 -11.83 -17.34
N PHE A 54 -18.86 -11.13 -16.68
CA PHE A 54 -17.42 -11.20 -16.93
C PHE A 54 -17.03 -10.88 -18.37
N LYS A 55 -17.80 -10.05 -19.08
CA LYS A 55 -17.42 -9.48 -20.37
C LYS A 55 -17.09 -7.99 -20.24
N PRO A 56 -16.18 -7.45 -21.06
CA PRO A 56 -15.90 -6.02 -21.08
C PRO A 56 -17.13 -5.19 -21.48
N VAL A 57 -17.38 -4.11 -20.73
CA VAL A 57 -18.36 -3.10 -21.12
C VAL A 57 -17.73 -2.20 -22.19
N LYS A 58 -18.28 -2.28 -23.41
CA LYS A 58 -17.71 -1.59 -24.58
C LYS A 58 -17.57 -0.07 -24.34
N GLY A 59 -16.35 0.44 -24.47
CA GLY A 59 -16.04 1.86 -24.37
C GLY A 59 -15.85 2.38 -22.94
N LEU A 60 -15.97 1.52 -21.92
CA LEU A 60 -15.81 1.90 -20.52
C LEU A 60 -14.47 1.39 -19.96
N TYR A 61 -13.65 2.32 -19.48
CA TYR A 61 -12.33 2.04 -18.90
C TYR A 61 -12.22 2.70 -17.53
N ALA A 62 -11.41 2.12 -16.64
CA ALA A 62 -11.15 2.66 -15.32
C ALA A 62 -9.69 2.42 -14.91
N ALA A 63 -9.07 3.40 -14.25
CA ALA A 63 -7.69 3.32 -13.79
C ALA A 63 -7.50 4.06 -12.46
N GLY A 64 -6.58 3.59 -11.62
CA GLY A 64 -6.29 4.14 -10.31
C GLY A 64 -7.17 3.56 -9.20
N GLU A 65 -7.33 4.31 -8.10
CA GLU A 65 -8.04 3.88 -6.88
C GLU A 65 -9.53 3.60 -7.09
N VAL A 66 -10.11 4.04 -8.21
CA VAL A 66 -11.48 3.68 -8.61
C VAL A 66 -11.61 2.20 -9.04
N THR A 67 -10.49 1.51 -9.25
CA THR A 67 -10.44 0.10 -9.67
C THR A 67 -10.26 -0.84 -8.48
N GLY A 68 -10.91 -2.00 -8.55
CA GLY A 68 -10.77 -3.06 -7.56
C GLY A 68 -9.87 -4.19 -8.06
N GLY A 69 -9.27 -4.92 -7.12
CA GLY A 69 -8.53 -6.17 -7.39
C GLY A 69 -7.01 -6.02 -7.48
N VAL A 70 -6.50 -4.86 -7.86
CA VAL A 70 -5.04 -4.61 -8.01
C VAL A 70 -4.30 -4.78 -6.67
N HIS A 71 -4.90 -4.32 -5.58
CA HIS A 71 -4.28 -4.34 -4.24
C HIS A 71 -4.82 -5.43 -3.32
N GLY A 72 -5.81 -6.22 -3.74
CA GLY A 72 -6.44 -7.23 -2.89
C GLY A 72 -6.89 -6.67 -1.54
N ALA A 73 -6.47 -7.32 -0.44
CA ALA A 73 -6.82 -6.89 0.92
C ALA A 73 -5.94 -5.76 1.47
N VAL A 74 -4.72 -5.58 0.97
CA VAL A 74 -3.77 -4.58 1.49
C VAL A 74 -2.93 -4.00 0.37
N ARG A 75 -2.89 -2.66 0.31
CA ARG A 75 -2.00 -1.95 -0.60
C ARG A 75 -0.60 -1.85 0.01
N LEU A 76 0.44 -2.21 -0.75
CA LEU A 76 1.83 -1.95 -0.37
C LEU A 76 2.18 -0.46 -0.55
N GLY A 77 2.98 0.11 0.36
CA GLY A 77 3.43 1.50 0.26
C GLY A 77 4.09 1.81 -1.09
N GLY A 78 3.72 2.93 -1.72
CA GLY A 78 4.29 3.37 -3.01
C GLY A 78 3.67 2.81 -4.29
N VAL A 79 2.79 1.81 -4.24
CA VAL A 79 2.27 1.14 -5.46
C VAL A 79 0.93 1.69 -5.99
N ALA A 80 0.49 2.85 -5.52
CA ALA A 80 -0.73 3.52 -6.00
C ALA A 80 -0.48 4.59 -7.09
N VAL A 81 0.77 5.04 -7.23
CA VAL A 81 1.18 6.10 -8.18
C VAL A 81 1.79 5.45 -9.42
#